data_AF-A0AB36SXE4-F1
#
_entry.id   AF-A0AB36SXE4-F1
#
_cell.length_a   1.000
_cell.length_b   1.000
_cell.length_c   1.000
_cell.angle_alpha   90.00
_cell.angle_beta   90.00
_cell.angle_gamma   90.00
#
_symmetry.space_group_name_H-M   'P 1'
#
loop_
_entity.id
_entity.type
_entity.pdbx_description
1 polymer ?
#
loop_
_entity_poly.entity_id
_entity_poly.type
_entity_poly.pdbx_seq_one_letter_code
_entity_poly.pdbx_strand_id
1 'polypeptide(L)' 'MKEKQRVGLDIVKKEGQLGSPRKCGKKHEGMEHAIHLYKEGKRTINQICNITKWVVERFIAKLIRGI' A
#
# COMPACT_ATOMS: atom_id res chain seq x y z
N MET A 1 31.20 -10.23 -23.99
CA MET A 1 30.01 -10.79 -23.31
C MET A 1 29.21 -9.77 -22.45
N LYS A 2 29.53 -8.46 -22.43
CA LYS A 2 28.83 -7.45 -21.58
C LYS A 2 27.77 -6.62 -22.31
N GLU A 3 27.85 -6.50 -23.63
CA GLU A 3 26.97 -5.63 -24.43
C GLU A 3 25.55 -6.19 -24.56
N LYS A 4 25.42 -7.49 -24.84
CA LYS A 4 24.13 -8.19 -24.92
C LYS A 4 23.35 -8.14 -23.60
N GLN A 5 24.06 -8.15 -22.46
CA GLN A 5 23.45 -8.02 -21.13
C GLN A 5 22.89 -6.61 -20.89
N ARG A 6 23.59 -5.57 -21.36
CA ARG A 6 23.10 -4.18 -21.30
C ARG A 6 21.87 -3.97 -22.15
N VAL A 7 21.85 -4.52 -23.37
CA VAL A 7 20.67 -4.46 -24.26
C VAL A 7 19.48 -5.18 -23.62
N GLY A 8 19.70 -6.37 -23.05
CA GLY A 8 18.67 -7.08 -22.30
C GLY A 8 18.15 -6.29 -21.09
N LEU A 9 19.04 -5.65 -20.32
CA LEU A 9 18.68 -4.80 -19.20
C LEU A 9 17.86 -3.57 -19.62
N ASP A 10 18.20 -2.93 -20.74
CA ASP A 10 17.47 -1.77 -21.27
C ASP A 10 16.04 -2.13 -21.69
N ILE A 11 15.87 -3.31 -22.29
CA ILE A 11 14.56 -3.88 -22.64
C ILE A 11 13.72 -4.10 -21.37
N VAL A 12 14.26 -4.79 -20.36
CA VAL A 12 13.53 -5.04 -19.10
C VAL A 12 13.23 -3.74 -18.33
N LYS A 13 14.08 -2.71 -18.43
CA LYS A 13 13.86 -1.39 -17.83
C LYS A 13 12.71 -0.65 -18.50
N LYS A 14 12.62 -0.73 -19.83
CA LYS A 14 11.51 -0.16 -20.62
C LYS A 14 10.19 -0.90 -20.38
N GLU A 15 10.25 -2.21 -20.16
CA GLU A 15 9.09 -3.05 -19.81
C GLU A 15 8.70 -2.98 -18.32
N GLY A 16 9.41 -2.16 -17.51
CA GLY A 16 9.04 -1.85 -16.13
C GLY A 16 9.22 -2.98 -15.12
N GLN A 17 9.87 -4.09 -15.49
CA GLN A 17 9.94 -5.32 -14.68
C GLN A 17 11.28 -5.51 -13.93
N LEU A 18 12.06 -4.44 -13.72
CA LEU A 18 13.25 -4.48 -12.86
C LEU A 18 12.88 -4.24 -11.40
N GLY A 19 12.29 -5.26 -10.79
CA GLY A 19 12.07 -5.34 -9.35
C GLY A 19 11.18 -6.51 -8.98
N SER A 20 11.38 -7.10 -7.79
CA SER A 20 10.34 -7.92 -7.18
C SER A 20 9.04 -7.11 -7.18
N PRO A 21 7.90 -7.68 -7.63
CA PRO A 21 6.63 -6.98 -7.55
C PRO A 21 6.46 -6.47 -6.12
N ARG A 22 6.25 -5.16 -5.96
CA ARG A 22 5.91 -4.61 -4.65
C ARG A 22 4.68 -5.36 -4.18
N LYS A 23 4.75 -6.07 -3.05
CA LYS A 23 3.60 -6.76 -2.45
C LYS A 23 2.44 -5.83 -2.09
N CYS A 24 2.61 -4.51 -2.23
CA CYS A 24 1.53 -3.53 -2.20
C CYS A 24 0.80 -3.45 -3.55
N GLY A 25 0.16 -4.54 -3.96
CA GLY A 25 -0.69 -4.61 -5.14
C GLY A 25 -2.15 -4.94 -4.85
N LYS A 26 -2.54 -5.08 -3.57
CA LYS A 26 -3.96 -5.26 -3.22
C LYS A 26 -4.50 -3.96 -2.65
N LYS A 27 -5.49 -3.41 -3.36
CA LYS A 27 -6.43 -2.41 -2.83
C LYS A 27 -6.88 -2.94 -1.46
N HIS A 28 -6.51 -2.22 -0.40
CA HIS A 28 -6.49 -2.75 0.94
C HIS A 28 -7.93 -2.68 1.49
N GLU A 29 -8.75 -3.71 1.27
CA GLU A 29 -10.20 -3.72 1.58
C GLU A 29 -10.49 -3.29 3.04
N GLY A 30 -9.61 -3.64 3.98
CA GLY A 30 -9.74 -3.22 5.38
C GLY A 30 -9.57 -1.71 5.61
N MET A 31 -8.95 -0.97 4.68
CA MET A 31 -8.74 0.48 4.79
C MET A 31 -10.03 1.25 4.52
N GLU A 32 -10.77 0.86 3.48
CA GLU A 32 -12.03 1.51 3.14
C GLU A 32 -13.06 1.29 4.26
N HIS A 33 -13.10 0.08 4.82
CA HIS A 33 -13.90 -0.23 6.00
C HIS A 33 -13.46 0.61 7.23
N ALA A 34 -12.15 0.77 7.47
CA ALA A 34 -11.64 1.60 8.56
C ALA A 34 -12.02 3.09 8.40
N ILE A 35 -11.97 3.61 7.18
CA ILE A 35 -12.36 5.00 6.86
C ILE A 35 -13.87 5.19 7.06
N HIS A 36 -14.70 4.23 6.67
CA HIS A 36 -16.14 4.28 6.91
C HIS A 36 -16.46 4.36 8.42
N LEU A 37 -15.84 3.47 9.22
CA LEU A 37 -16.00 3.47 10.67
C LEU A 37 -15.51 4.77 11.33
N TYR A 38 -14.44 5.36 10.81
CA TYR A 38 -13.93 6.65 11.29
C TYR A 38 -14.92 7.78 10.98
N LYS A 39 -15.50 7.80 9.77
CA LYS A 39 -16.53 8.79 9.37
C LYS A 39 -17.84 8.63 10.16
N GLU A 40 -18.20 7.40 10.56
CA GLU A 40 -19.35 7.19 11.45
C GLU A 40 -19.16 7.84 12.83
N GLY A 41 -17.92 8.08 13.28
CA GLY A 41 -17.62 8.80 14.53
C GLY A 41 -17.98 8.05 15.83
N LYS A 42 -18.52 6.83 15.73
CA LYS A 42 -18.97 6.02 16.87
C LYS A 42 -17.85 5.29 17.60
N ARG A 43 -16.67 5.16 16.98
CA ARG A 43 -15.57 4.30 17.45
C ARG A 43 -14.26 5.08 17.47
N THR A 44 -13.42 4.80 18.46
CA THR A 44 -12.08 5.37 18.54
C THR A 44 -11.13 4.71 17.53
N ILE A 45 -10.05 5.40 17.15
CA ILE A 45 -9.03 4.86 16.22
C ILE A 45 -8.52 3.49 16.69
N ASN A 46 -8.36 3.30 18.00
CA ASN A 46 -7.88 2.05 18.58
C ASN A 46 -8.89 0.89 18.40
N GLN A 47 -10.18 1.17 18.58
CA GLN A 47 -11.24 0.19 18.33
C GLN A 47 -11.34 -0.16 16.84
N ILE A 48 -11.26 0.84 15.96
CA ILE A 48 -11.30 0.65 14.51
C ILE A 48 -10.13 -0.25 14.07
N CYS A 49 -8.92 0.04 14.55
CA CYS A 49 -7.73 -0.75 14.25
C CYS A 49 -7.81 -2.19 14.77
N ASN A 50 -8.45 -2.42 15.92
CA ASN A 50 -8.66 -3.76 16.44
C ASN A 50 -9.64 -4.58 15.57
N ILE A 51 -10.69 -3.93 15.06
CA ILE A 51 -11.70 -4.55 14.19
C ILE A 51 -11.12 -4.85 12.81
N THR A 52 -10.41 -3.91 12.20
CA THR A 52 -9.87 -4.07 10.85
C THR A 52 -8.51 -4.78 10.83
N LYS A 53 -7.96 -5.12 12.01
CA LYS A 53 -6.61 -5.69 12.18
C LYS A 53 -5.53 -4.79 11.56
N TRP A 54 -5.71 -3.48 11.66
CA TRP A 54 -4.76 -2.49 11.17
C TRP A 54 -3.80 -2.04 12.26
N VAL A 55 -2.61 -1.66 11.83
CA VAL A 55 -1.67 -0.95 12.70
C VAL A 55 -2.10 0.50 12.80
N VAL A 56 -2.33 0.97 14.03
CA VAL A 56 -2.78 2.33 14.37
C VAL A 56 -1.92 3.38 13.68
N GLU A 57 -0.59 3.23 13.74
CA GLU A 57 0.35 4.15 13.12
C GLU A 57 0.14 4.28 11.61
N ARG A 58 -0.11 3.17 10.90
CA ARG A 58 -0.36 3.20 9.46
C ARG A 58 -1.68 3.88 9.11
N PHE A 59 -2.69 3.72 9.95
CA PHE A 59 -3.98 4.37 9.77
C PHE A 59 -3.86 5.88 9.98
N ILE A 60 -3.24 6.33 11.07
CA ILE A 60 -2.97 7.74 11.36
C ILE A 60 -2.11 8.37 10.25
N ALA A 61 -1.05 7.68 9.84
CA ALA A 61 -0.15 8.17 8.80
C ALA A 61 -0.81 8.22 7.41
N LYS A 62 -1.97 7.56 7.21
CA LYS A 62 -2.82 7.76 6.03
C LYS A 62 -3.73 8.97 6.21
N LEU A 63 -4.37 9.12 7.37
CA LEU A 63 -5.21 10.29 7.67
C LEU A 63 -4.44 11.60 7.49
N ILE A 64 -3.19 11.65 7.97
CA ILE A 64 -2.31 12.83 7.83
C ILE A 64 -1.88 13.06 6.38
N ARG A 65 -1.64 12.00 5.61
CA ARG A 65 -1.24 12.09 4.19
C ARG A 65 -2.40 12.43 3.25
N GLY A 66 -3.62 12.59 3.79
CA GLY A 66 -4.85 12.74 3.02
C GLY A 66 -5.49 11.39 2.74
N ILE A 67 -6.76 11.27 3.14
CA ILE A 67 -7.70 10.27 2.57
C ILE A 67 -7.94 10.64 1.11
#